data_AF-A0A830FJ87-F1
#
_entry.id   AF-A0A830FJ87-F1
#
_cell.length_a   1.000
_cell.length_b   1.000
_cell.length_c   1.000
_cell.angle_alpha   90.00
_cell.angle_beta   90.00
_cell.angle_gamma   90.00
#
_symmetry.space_group_name_H-M   'P 1'
#
loop_
_entity.id
_entity.type
_entity.pdbx_description
1 polymer ?
#
loop_
_entity_poly.entity_id
_entity_poly.type
_entity_poly.pdbx_seq_one_letter_code
_entity_poly.pdbx_strand_id
1 'polypeptide(L)'
;MTRAALLALLVVTASVGLGVVAVDSATARAPPQAACGVCTDALDDAAADHGVTVERGTSVMHVHVYANGSSRWTATVQLTDGAAALAANDTLRRAVVDTARHRVIVDDPVHLQSRVVDDSLRVTYLARNTSHTRLGVVRFDAFYASSAAPFAVGGEGAPYPGADTLVVHAPADHTVSGHGDTGSANATAVTWQGDSHARYAGDIDDHTVVSFTERGALLPGVRTALAGLVDWL
;
A
#
# COMPACT_ATOMS: atom_id res chain seq x y z
N MET A 1 -4.98 -2.65 80.25
CA MET A 1 -5.55 -3.02 78.94
C MET A 1 -6.14 -1.75 78.30
N THR A 2 -5.34 -0.69 78.08
CA THR A 2 -4.54 -0.39 76.87
C THR A 2 -5.37 -0.26 75.59
N ARG A 3 -5.92 0.95 75.41
CA ARG A 3 -5.84 1.78 74.18
C ARG A 3 -5.48 1.03 72.90
N ALA A 4 -6.47 0.68 72.08
CA ALA A 4 -6.36 0.64 70.61
C ALA A 4 -7.74 0.38 69.95
N ALA A 5 -8.80 1.00 70.46
CA ALA A 5 -10.14 0.95 69.85
C ALA A 5 -10.33 2.05 68.79
N LEU A 6 -9.32 2.31 67.95
CA LEU A 6 -9.32 3.48 67.05
C LEU A 6 -8.60 3.27 65.70
N LEU A 7 -8.29 2.03 65.32
CA LEU A 7 -7.59 1.72 64.06
C LEU A 7 -8.43 0.95 63.03
N ALA A 8 -9.73 0.75 63.30
CA ALA A 8 -10.62 -0.04 62.45
C ALA A 8 -11.41 0.77 61.40
N LEU A 9 -11.18 2.08 61.26
CA LEU A 9 -12.05 2.97 60.45
C LEU A 9 -11.32 3.87 59.44
N LEU A 10 -10.11 3.51 58.99
CA LEU A 10 -9.29 4.39 58.14
C LEU A 10 -8.57 3.72 56.96
N VAL A 11 -9.00 2.51 56.54
CA VAL A 11 -8.33 1.75 55.45
C VAL A 11 -9.27 1.42 54.26
N VAL A 12 -10.54 1.80 54.30
CA VAL A 12 -11.52 1.46 53.23
C VAL A 12 -11.75 2.60 52.23
N THR A 13 -11.08 3.75 52.40
CA THR A 13 -11.18 4.92 51.49
C THR A 13 -9.85 5.19 50.77
N ALA A 14 -9.21 4.15 50.22
CA ALA A 14 -8.17 4.30 49.20
C ALA A 14 -8.82 4.05 47.84
N SER A 15 -9.55 5.08 47.44
CA SER A 15 -10.26 5.25 46.18
C SER A 15 -9.33 5.03 44.98
N VAL A 16 -9.79 4.18 44.06
CA VAL A 16 -9.99 4.52 42.64
C VAL A 16 -8.82 5.28 42.01
N GLY A 17 -7.88 4.51 41.48
CA GLY A 17 -6.85 4.97 40.55
C GLY A 17 -6.57 3.90 39.50
N LEU A 18 -7.60 3.20 39.04
CA LEU A 18 -7.55 2.50 37.75
C LEU A 18 -7.39 3.59 36.70
N GLY A 19 -6.13 3.91 36.40
CA GLY A 19 -5.76 4.63 35.20
C GLY A 19 -6.22 3.78 34.02
N VAL A 20 -7.48 3.96 33.64
CA VAL A 20 -7.87 3.80 32.26
C VAL A 20 -7.01 4.84 31.56
N VAL A 21 -5.89 4.40 31.00
CA VAL A 21 -5.29 5.12 29.89
C VAL A 21 -6.45 5.26 28.92
N ALA A 22 -7.03 6.46 28.88
CA ALA A 22 -7.85 6.85 27.77
C ALA A 22 -6.91 6.64 26.58
N VAL A 23 -7.09 5.52 25.88
CA VAL A 23 -6.77 5.50 24.47
C VAL A 23 -7.61 6.64 23.96
N ASP A 24 -6.96 7.78 23.70
CA ASP A 24 -7.56 8.83 22.92
C ASP A 24 -8.28 8.09 21.80
N SER A 25 -9.57 8.37 21.63
CA SER A 25 -10.29 8.01 20.41
C SER A 25 -9.64 8.82 19.29
N ALA A 26 -8.39 8.48 18.99
CA ALA A 26 -7.71 8.78 17.77
C ALA A 26 -8.70 8.37 16.70
N THR A 27 -8.96 9.30 15.82
CA THR A 27 -9.76 9.09 14.63
C THR A 27 -9.19 7.87 13.92
N ALA A 28 -9.76 6.69 14.17
CA ALA A 28 -9.09 5.43 13.84
C ALA A 28 -9.25 5.18 12.34
N ARG A 29 -8.34 5.79 11.57
CA ARG A 29 -8.13 5.52 10.15
C ARG A 29 -7.86 4.03 9.97
N ALA A 30 -8.26 3.46 8.84
CA ALA A 30 -7.90 2.08 8.52
C ALA A 30 -6.35 1.91 8.56
N PRO A 31 -5.84 0.71 8.86
CA PRO A 31 -4.41 0.46 8.85
C PRO A 31 -3.76 0.83 7.50
N PRO A 32 -2.50 1.30 7.49
CA PRO A 32 -1.78 1.59 6.25
C PRO A 32 -1.82 0.44 5.25
N GLN A 33 -1.96 0.76 3.97
CA GLN A 33 -2.14 -0.22 2.90
C GLN A 33 -0.90 -0.31 2.00
N ALA A 34 -0.44 -1.53 1.73
CA ALA A 34 0.73 -1.75 0.89
C ALA A 34 0.35 -1.69 -0.59
N ALA A 35 1.14 -0.98 -1.40
CA ALA A 35 1.05 -1.08 -2.86
C ALA A 35 1.47 -2.48 -3.35
N CYS A 36 2.48 -3.09 -2.71
CA CYS A 36 2.84 -4.50 -2.92
C CYS A 36 2.62 -5.36 -1.67
N GLY A 37 1.46 -6.01 -1.55
CA GLY A 37 1.18 -6.90 -0.41
C GLY A 37 2.04 -8.18 -0.41
N VAL A 38 2.30 -8.77 -1.58
CA VAL A 38 3.15 -9.97 -1.70
C VAL A 38 4.65 -9.69 -1.46
N CYS A 39 5.03 -8.42 -1.35
CA CYS A 39 6.40 -8.02 -1.06
C CYS A 39 6.65 -7.87 0.44
N THR A 40 5.62 -7.89 1.31
CA THR A 40 5.76 -7.73 2.77
C THR A 40 5.79 -9.08 3.50
N ASP A 41 5.86 -9.01 4.83
CA ASP A 41 5.65 -10.12 5.79
C ASP A 41 4.41 -10.98 5.51
N ALA A 42 3.40 -10.43 4.83
CA ALA A 42 2.20 -11.16 4.43
C ALA A 42 2.50 -12.36 3.52
N LEU A 43 3.60 -12.34 2.75
CA LEU A 43 4.03 -13.50 1.96
C LEU A 43 4.59 -14.62 2.85
N ASP A 44 5.42 -14.26 3.82
CA ASP A 44 6.06 -15.20 4.75
C ASP A 44 4.99 -15.86 5.62
N ASP A 45 4.07 -15.06 6.18
CA ASP A 45 2.92 -15.52 6.96
C ASP A 45 2.03 -16.47 6.14
N ALA A 46 1.68 -16.08 4.92
CA ALA A 46 0.86 -16.91 4.04
C ALA A 46 1.55 -18.24 3.67
N ALA A 47 2.86 -18.23 3.44
CA ALA A 47 3.60 -19.44 3.16
C ALA A 47 3.59 -20.38 4.38
N ALA A 48 3.83 -19.83 5.57
CA ALA A 48 3.83 -20.58 6.83
C ALA A 48 2.46 -21.22 7.11
N ASP A 49 1.36 -20.50 6.86
CA ASP A 49 -0.01 -21.02 6.97
C ASP A 49 -0.29 -22.20 6.01
N HIS A 50 0.47 -22.29 4.91
CA HIS A 50 0.44 -23.39 3.95
C HIS A 50 1.57 -24.42 4.14
N GLY A 51 2.29 -24.36 5.27
CA GLY A 51 3.30 -25.35 5.66
C GLY A 51 4.63 -25.26 4.92
N VAL A 52 4.95 -24.09 4.34
CA VAL A 52 6.22 -23.83 3.66
C VAL A 52 6.88 -22.60 4.25
N THR A 53 8.16 -22.69 4.57
CA THR A 53 8.95 -21.52 4.92
C THR A 53 9.40 -20.82 3.64
N VAL A 54 9.23 -19.50 3.61
CA VAL A 54 9.78 -18.63 2.59
C VAL A 54 10.57 -17.56 3.33
N GLU A 55 11.69 -17.16 2.75
CA GLU A 55 12.43 -15.98 3.18
C GLU A 55 12.58 -15.03 2.00
N ARG A 56 12.21 -13.76 2.18
CA ARG A 56 12.32 -12.73 1.15
C ARG A 56 13.71 -12.12 1.13
N GLY A 57 14.23 -11.88 -0.06
CA GLY A 57 15.36 -11.00 -0.32
C GLY A 57 14.85 -9.61 -0.70
N THR A 58 15.38 -9.09 -1.81
CA THR A 58 14.95 -7.81 -2.37
C THR A 58 13.62 -7.90 -3.14
N SER A 59 12.86 -6.82 -3.16
CA SER A 59 11.55 -6.75 -3.83
C SER A 59 11.34 -5.47 -4.63
N VAL A 60 10.69 -5.62 -5.78
CA VAL A 60 10.33 -4.50 -6.67
C VAL A 60 8.91 -4.65 -7.19
N MET A 61 8.17 -3.55 -7.22
CA MET A 61 6.84 -3.46 -7.84
C MET A 61 6.89 -2.50 -9.03
N HIS A 62 6.45 -2.99 -10.19
CA HIS A 62 6.21 -2.16 -11.36
C HIS A 62 4.70 -2.03 -11.63
N VAL A 63 4.23 -0.79 -11.72
CA VAL A 63 2.86 -0.46 -12.13
C VAL A 63 2.93 0.19 -13.50
N HIS A 64 2.33 -0.43 -14.50
CA HIS A 64 2.20 0.16 -15.83
C HIS A 64 0.78 0.71 -15.99
N VAL A 65 0.65 2.03 -16.03
CA VAL A 65 -0.64 2.70 -16.22
C VAL A 65 -1.01 2.68 -17.70
N TYR A 66 -2.26 2.38 -18.01
CA TYR A 66 -2.81 2.46 -19.36
C TYR A 66 -3.74 3.68 -19.48
N ALA A 67 -3.79 4.28 -20.67
CA ALA A 67 -4.65 5.44 -20.94
C ALA A 67 -6.15 5.14 -20.81
N ASN A 68 -6.55 3.86 -20.82
CA ASN A 68 -7.94 3.42 -20.68
C ASN A 68 -8.43 3.34 -19.22
N GLY A 69 -7.62 3.76 -18.24
CA GLY A 69 -7.99 3.74 -16.81
C GLY A 69 -7.56 2.48 -16.05
N SER A 70 -7.01 1.48 -16.75
CA SER A 70 -6.49 0.26 -16.13
C SER A 70 -4.99 0.35 -15.86
N SER A 71 -4.47 -0.55 -15.04
CA SER A 71 -3.03 -0.70 -14.85
C SER A 71 -2.62 -2.16 -14.68
N ARG A 72 -1.38 -2.46 -15.06
CA ARG A 72 -0.77 -3.77 -14.85
C ARG A 72 0.27 -3.68 -13.75
N TRP A 73 0.12 -4.53 -12.75
CA TRP A 73 0.99 -4.58 -11.58
C TRP A 73 1.86 -5.82 -11.69
N THR A 74 3.15 -5.67 -11.46
CA THR A 74 4.13 -6.76 -11.49
C THR A 74 5.06 -6.64 -10.29
N ALA A 75 4.81 -7.49 -9.30
CA ALA A 75 5.71 -7.69 -8.17
C ALA A 75 6.77 -8.72 -8.56
N THR A 76 8.02 -8.45 -8.20
CA THR A 76 9.11 -9.43 -8.21
C THR A 76 9.73 -9.44 -6.83
N VAL A 77 9.73 -10.60 -6.19
CA VAL A 77 10.27 -10.81 -4.85
C VAL A 77 11.34 -11.88 -4.97
N GLN A 78 12.58 -11.52 -4.69
CA GLN A 78 13.65 -12.49 -4.55
C GLN A 78 13.35 -13.38 -3.34
N LEU A 79 13.55 -14.67 -3.47
CA LEU A 79 13.38 -15.64 -2.39
C LEU A 79 14.75 -16.19 -2.03
N THR A 80 15.21 -15.94 -0.80
CA THR A 80 16.44 -16.54 -0.26
C THR A 80 16.19 -17.96 0.25
N ASP A 81 14.94 -18.29 0.56
CA ASP A 81 14.47 -19.64 0.85
C ASP A 81 13.03 -19.87 0.32
N GLY A 82 12.65 -21.13 0.11
CA GLY A 82 11.29 -21.53 -0.27
C GLY A 82 10.98 -21.47 -1.78
N ALA A 83 11.90 -20.95 -2.61
CA ALA A 83 11.72 -20.85 -4.06
C ALA A 83 11.39 -22.20 -4.73
N ALA A 84 12.14 -23.25 -4.38
CA ALA A 84 11.96 -24.59 -4.94
C ALA A 84 10.59 -25.19 -4.59
N ALA A 85 10.10 -24.96 -3.37
CA ALA A 85 8.78 -25.43 -2.94
C ALA A 85 7.65 -24.75 -3.73
N LEU A 86 7.74 -23.42 -3.89
CA LEU A 86 6.77 -22.65 -4.67
C LEU A 86 6.88 -22.92 -6.18
N ALA A 87 8.06 -23.26 -6.69
CA ALA A 87 8.25 -23.65 -8.08
C ALA A 87 7.69 -25.05 -8.38
N ALA A 88 7.84 -25.99 -7.45
CA ALA A 88 7.40 -27.37 -7.63
C ALA A 88 5.87 -27.55 -7.56
N ASN A 89 5.15 -26.66 -6.88
CA ASN A 89 3.71 -26.79 -6.66
C ASN A 89 2.94 -25.51 -7.01
N ASP A 90 2.35 -25.50 -8.21
CA ASP A 90 1.54 -24.39 -8.73
C ASP A 90 0.29 -24.09 -7.91
N THR A 91 -0.33 -25.11 -7.33
CA THR A 91 -1.54 -24.94 -6.52
C THR A 91 -1.21 -24.30 -5.18
N LEU A 92 -0.14 -24.78 -4.53
CA LEU A 92 0.41 -24.17 -3.32
C LEU A 92 0.79 -22.70 -3.56
N ARG A 93 1.60 -22.44 -4.59
CA ARG A 93 2.05 -21.07 -4.91
C ARG A 93 0.88 -20.13 -5.15
N ARG A 94 -0.16 -20.58 -5.84
CA ARG A 94 -1.35 -19.75 -6.07
C ARG A 94 -2.10 -19.48 -4.76
N ALA A 95 -2.24 -20.46 -3.87
CA ALA A 95 -2.88 -20.28 -2.57
C ALA A 95 -2.10 -19.28 -1.69
N VAL A 96 -0.77 -19.41 -1.60
CA VAL A 96 0.10 -18.49 -0.86
C VAL A 96 -0.03 -17.06 -1.40
N VAL A 97 0.05 -16.87 -2.71
CA VAL A 97 -0.10 -15.54 -3.35
C VAL A 97 -1.51 -14.98 -3.15
N ASP A 98 -2.54 -15.84 -3.11
CA ASP A 98 -3.93 -15.44 -2.86
C ASP A 98 -4.12 -14.90 -1.44
N THR A 99 -3.60 -15.60 -0.44
CA THR A 99 -3.62 -15.16 0.95
C THR A 99 -2.83 -13.86 1.14
N ALA A 100 -1.58 -13.80 0.63
CA ALA A 100 -0.69 -12.67 0.83
C ALA A 100 -1.19 -11.36 0.19
N ARG A 101 -1.96 -11.42 -0.90
CA ARG A 101 -2.45 -10.22 -1.59
C ARG A 101 -3.66 -9.55 -0.94
N HIS A 102 -4.30 -10.14 0.07
CA HIS A 102 -5.54 -9.58 0.64
C HIS A 102 -5.35 -8.23 1.38
N ARG A 103 -4.11 -7.74 1.53
CA ARG A 103 -3.77 -6.47 2.19
C ARG A 103 -3.18 -5.44 1.21
N VAL A 104 -3.76 -5.30 0.02
CA VAL A 104 -3.30 -4.34 -1.00
C VAL A 104 -4.26 -3.18 -1.21
N ILE A 105 -3.71 -2.10 -1.77
CA ILE A 105 -4.42 -0.86 -2.14
C ILE A 105 -5.47 -1.08 -3.25
N VAL A 106 -5.28 -2.08 -4.12
CA VAL A 106 -6.13 -2.29 -5.29
C VAL A 106 -7.31 -3.22 -4.99
N ASP A 107 -8.52 -2.72 -5.23
CA ASP A 107 -9.76 -3.51 -5.22
C ASP A 107 -9.93 -4.37 -6.49
N ASP A 108 -10.42 -5.60 -6.34
CA ASP A 108 -10.75 -6.55 -7.42
C ASP A 108 -9.66 -6.77 -8.50
N PRO A 109 -8.44 -7.21 -8.12
CA PRO A 109 -7.41 -7.56 -9.10
C PRO A 109 -7.84 -8.77 -9.93
N VAL A 110 -7.68 -8.67 -11.26
CA VAL A 110 -8.01 -9.74 -12.20
C VAL A 110 -6.81 -10.27 -12.95
N HIS A 111 -6.99 -11.44 -13.57
CA HIS A 111 -5.96 -12.12 -14.36
C HIS A 111 -4.67 -12.33 -13.57
N LEU A 112 -4.81 -12.67 -12.28
CA LEU A 112 -3.67 -12.95 -11.42
C LEU A 112 -2.87 -14.15 -11.96
N GLN A 113 -1.58 -13.93 -12.11
CA GLN A 113 -0.60 -14.94 -12.51
C GLN A 113 0.56 -14.91 -11.54
N SER A 114 1.05 -16.09 -11.16
CA SER A 114 2.26 -16.23 -10.35
C SER A 114 3.17 -17.32 -10.90
N ARG A 115 4.47 -17.05 -10.88
CA ARG A 115 5.52 -18.01 -11.27
C ARG A 115 6.81 -17.71 -10.53
N VAL A 116 7.60 -18.76 -10.29
CA VAL A 116 8.97 -18.62 -9.80
C VAL A 116 9.91 -18.69 -11.00
N VAL A 117 10.84 -17.74 -11.12
CA VAL A 117 11.88 -17.71 -12.15
C VAL A 117 13.16 -17.22 -11.48
N ASP A 118 14.25 -17.98 -11.59
CA ASP A 118 15.57 -17.64 -11.01
C ASP A 118 15.47 -17.21 -9.54
N ASP A 119 14.89 -18.10 -8.71
CA ASP A 119 14.61 -17.88 -7.29
C ASP A 119 13.78 -16.63 -6.96
N SER A 120 13.09 -16.06 -7.95
CA SER A 120 12.23 -14.89 -7.77
C SER A 120 10.77 -15.23 -8.01
N LEU A 121 9.92 -14.96 -7.02
CA LEU A 121 8.48 -15.02 -7.18
C LEU A 121 8.02 -13.77 -7.95
N ARG A 122 7.50 -13.99 -9.16
CA ARG A 122 6.87 -12.96 -9.97
C ARG A 122 5.36 -13.09 -9.92
N VAL A 123 4.69 -12.03 -9.49
CA VAL A 123 3.24 -11.94 -9.43
C VAL A 123 2.77 -10.81 -10.33
N THR A 124 1.84 -11.11 -11.24
CA THR A 124 1.29 -10.13 -12.18
C THR A 124 -0.23 -10.15 -12.11
N TYR A 125 -0.85 -8.98 -12.08
CA TYR A 125 -2.30 -8.83 -12.17
C TYR A 125 -2.67 -7.53 -12.89
N LEU A 126 -3.94 -7.45 -13.31
CA LEU A 126 -4.54 -6.24 -13.85
C LEU A 126 -5.48 -5.64 -12.83
N ALA A 127 -5.35 -4.33 -12.63
CA ALA A 127 -6.24 -3.53 -11.83
C ALA A 127 -7.11 -2.69 -12.75
N ARG A 128 -8.41 -2.69 -12.52
CA ARG A 128 -9.36 -1.84 -13.24
C ARG A 128 -9.56 -0.56 -12.44
N ASN A 129 -9.86 0.54 -13.12
CA ASN A 129 -10.22 1.81 -12.50
C ASN A 129 -9.17 2.35 -11.51
N THR A 130 -7.89 2.19 -11.83
CA THR A 130 -6.77 2.79 -11.05
C THR A 130 -6.38 4.17 -11.58
N SER A 131 -7.01 4.59 -12.66
CA SER A 131 -6.84 5.90 -13.25
C SER A 131 -8.08 6.34 -13.99
N HIS A 132 -8.22 7.65 -14.13
CA HIS A 132 -9.22 8.28 -14.96
C HIS A 132 -8.59 9.34 -15.86
N THR A 133 -9.28 9.71 -16.94
CA THR A 133 -8.82 10.76 -17.84
C THR A 133 -9.66 12.02 -17.68
N ARG A 134 -9.00 13.16 -17.50
CA ARG A 134 -9.61 14.50 -17.40
C ARG A 134 -8.83 15.48 -18.23
N LEU A 135 -9.50 16.19 -19.14
CA LEU A 135 -8.87 17.23 -19.99
C LEU A 135 -7.62 16.72 -20.75
N GLY A 136 -7.61 15.44 -21.15
CA GLY A 136 -6.46 14.80 -21.82
C GLY A 136 -5.29 14.50 -20.89
N VAL A 137 -5.49 14.53 -19.56
CA VAL A 137 -4.54 14.11 -18.54
C VAL A 137 -5.01 12.78 -17.96
N VAL A 138 -4.15 11.76 -18.00
CA VAL A 138 -4.38 10.50 -17.30
C VAL A 138 -3.94 10.70 -15.86
N ARG A 139 -4.86 10.53 -14.91
CA ARG A 139 -4.61 10.66 -13.48
C ARG A 139 -4.68 9.29 -12.84
N PHE A 140 -3.56 8.81 -12.32
CA PHE A 140 -3.47 7.59 -11.53
C PHE A 140 -3.66 7.94 -10.06
N ASP A 141 -4.81 7.53 -9.54
CA ASP A 141 -5.37 7.90 -8.25
C ASP A 141 -5.47 6.70 -7.31
N ALA A 142 -4.90 5.54 -7.67
CA ALA A 142 -4.90 4.37 -6.80
C ALA A 142 -4.24 4.61 -5.43
N PHE A 143 -3.34 5.59 -5.30
CA PHE A 143 -2.71 5.95 -4.03
C PHE A 143 -3.45 7.04 -3.26
N TYR A 144 -4.57 7.54 -3.78
CA TYR A 144 -5.38 8.48 -3.04
C TYR A 144 -6.14 7.74 -1.94
N ALA A 145 -5.87 8.08 -0.68
CA ALA A 145 -6.55 7.53 0.48
C ALA A 145 -7.53 8.56 1.06
N SER A 146 -8.81 8.27 0.89
CA SER A 146 -9.91 9.12 1.30
C SER A 146 -9.92 9.38 2.81
N SER A 147 -10.07 10.64 3.19
CA SER A 147 -10.33 11.03 4.58
C SER A 147 -11.79 10.77 4.97
N ALA A 148 -12.07 10.65 6.28
CA ALA A 148 -13.45 10.59 6.75
C ALA A 148 -14.21 11.87 6.35
N ALA A 149 -15.51 11.70 6.07
CA ALA A 149 -16.42 12.83 5.87
C ALA A 149 -16.37 13.79 7.08
N PRO A 150 -16.67 15.09 6.91
CA PRO A 150 -16.74 16.03 8.02
C PRO A 150 -17.63 15.49 9.15
N PHE A 151 -17.13 15.53 10.38
CA PHE A 151 -17.79 15.01 11.59
C PHE A 151 -17.91 13.47 11.68
N ALA A 152 -17.32 12.71 10.74
CA ALA A 152 -17.16 11.27 10.86
C ALA A 152 -15.76 10.90 11.35
N VAL A 153 -15.65 9.73 11.98
CA VAL A 153 -14.38 9.10 12.36
C VAL A 153 -14.07 7.99 11.37
N GLY A 154 -12.83 7.93 10.87
CA GLY A 154 -12.38 6.88 9.96
C GLY A 154 -11.51 7.41 8.82
N GLY A 155 -11.55 6.72 7.68
CA GLY A 155 -10.77 7.03 6.48
C GLY A 155 -9.95 5.81 6.04
N GLU A 156 -9.56 5.79 4.78
CA GLU A 156 -8.70 4.75 4.20
C GLU A 156 -7.29 4.87 4.75
N GLY A 157 -6.55 3.77 4.91
CA GLY A 157 -5.19 3.83 5.44
C GLY A 157 -4.23 4.51 4.48
N ALA A 158 -3.21 5.19 5.02
CA ALA A 158 -2.19 5.80 4.17
C ALA A 158 -1.49 4.72 3.31
N PRO A 159 -1.28 4.98 2.01
CA PRO A 159 -0.56 4.08 1.15
C PRO A 159 0.93 4.06 1.51
N TYR A 160 1.60 2.94 1.28
CA TYR A 160 3.05 2.85 1.31
C TYR A 160 3.55 1.85 0.26
N PRO A 161 4.83 1.91 -0.16
CA PRO A 161 5.32 1.08 -1.25
C PRO A 161 5.14 -0.43 -1.01
N GLY A 162 5.43 -0.89 0.22
CA GLY A 162 5.44 -2.30 0.56
C GLY A 162 6.51 -3.13 -0.15
N ALA A 163 7.42 -2.48 -0.88
CA ALA A 163 8.54 -3.07 -1.59
C ALA A 163 9.79 -2.20 -1.37
N ASP A 164 10.98 -2.73 -1.67
CA ASP A 164 12.20 -1.91 -1.60
C ASP A 164 12.16 -0.82 -2.67
N THR A 165 11.59 -1.12 -3.84
CA THR A 165 11.35 -0.16 -4.90
C THR A 165 9.97 -0.31 -5.50
N LEU A 166 9.22 0.80 -5.59
CA LEU A 166 7.97 0.90 -6.32
C LEU A 166 8.14 1.87 -7.48
N VAL A 167 7.78 1.44 -8.69
CA VAL A 167 7.84 2.26 -9.91
C VAL A 167 6.49 2.31 -10.61
N VAL A 168 5.95 3.51 -10.79
CA VAL A 168 4.76 3.75 -11.60
C VAL A 168 5.20 4.31 -12.95
N HIS A 169 4.94 3.57 -14.01
CA HIS A 169 5.24 3.92 -15.40
C HIS A 169 4.04 4.58 -16.06
N ALA A 170 4.33 5.68 -16.76
CA ALA A 170 3.37 6.38 -17.59
C ALA A 170 2.79 5.48 -18.70
N PRO A 171 1.59 5.80 -19.20
CA PRO A 171 1.08 5.19 -20.42
C PRO A 171 2.03 5.37 -21.61
N ALA A 172 1.89 4.50 -22.61
CA ALA A 172 2.58 4.68 -23.88
C ALA A 172 2.32 6.10 -24.41
N ASP A 173 3.38 6.72 -24.92
CA ASP A 173 3.35 8.08 -25.47
C ASP A 173 2.96 9.20 -24.49
N HIS A 174 3.02 8.93 -23.18
CA HIS A 174 2.84 9.94 -22.15
C HIS A 174 4.15 10.25 -21.41
N THR A 175 4.13 11.38 -20.72
CA THR A 175 5.17 11.83 -19.78
C THR A 175 4.57 12.22 -18.45
N VAL A 176 5.32 12.04 -17.37
CA VAL A 176 4.94 12.48 -16.02
C VAL A 176 4.81 14.00 -16.01
N SER A 177 3.67 14.50 -15.54
CA SER A 177 3.38 15.93 -15.39
C SER A 177 3.02 16.35 -13.96
N GLY A 178 2.87 15.40 -13.04
CA GLY A 178 2.71 15.61 -11.60
C GLY A 178 2.76 14.27 -10.87
N HIS A 179 3.25 14.24 -9.62
CA HIS A 179 3.53 12.95 -8.95
C HIS A 179 3.51 12.97 -7.41
N GLY A 180 3.00 14.04 -6.79
CA GLY A 180 3.12 14.23 -5.33
C GLY A 180 4.55 14.53 -4.88
N ASP A 181 4.75 14.65 -3.57
CA ASP A 181 5.98 15.23 -3.01
C ASP A 181 7.04 14.18 -2.60
N THR A 182 6.62 12.94 -2.32
CA THR A 182 7.51 11.91 -1.74
C THR A 182 8.19 11.04 -2.79
N GLY A 183 7.65 11.01 -4.01
CA GLY A 183 8.19 10.23 -5.13
C GLY A 183 9.23 11.01 -5.93
N SER A 184 10.23 10.29 -6.45
CA SER A 184 11.18 10.85 -7.43
C SER A 184 10.71 10.52 -8.84
N ALA A 185 10.66 11.51 -9.74
CA ALA A 185 10.18 11.31 -11.10
C ALA A 185 11.26 11.53 -12.16
N ASN A 186 11.15 10.76 -13.24
CA ASN A 186 11.77 11.07 -14.52
C ASN A 186 10.67 11.33 -15.57
N ALA A 187 11.05 11.42 -16.85
CA ALA A 187 10.10 11.73 -17.91
C ALA A 187 8.94 10.72 -18.04
N THR A 188 9.14 9.45 -17.70
CA THR A 188 8.19 8.36 -17.97
C THR A 188 7.80 7.54 -16.75
N ALA A 189 8.38 7.80 -15.58
CA ALA A 189 8.06 7.05 -14.37
C ALA A 189 8.27 7.85 -13.09
N VAL A 190 7.55 7.45 -12.05
CA VAL A 190 7.71 7.90 -10.67
C VAL A 190 8.15 6.73 -9.82
N THR A 191 9.13 6.96 -8.95
CA THR A 191 9.77 5.93 -8.12
C THR A 191 9.74 6.32 -6.65
N TRP A 192 9.32 5.38 -5.82
CA TRP A 192 9.40 5.43 -4.36
C TRP A 192 10.35 4.34 -3.87
N GLN A 193 11.07 4.67 -2.80
CA GLN A 193 11.93 3.74 -2.08
C GLN A 193 11.26 3.35 -0.76
N GLY A 194 11.45 2.11 -0.35
CA GLY A 194 10.98 1.58 0.92
C GLY A 194 11.97 0.57 1.50
N ASP A 195 11.49 -0.20 2.46
CA ASP A 195 12.18 -1.39 2.97
C ASP A 195 11.11 -2.45 3.18
N SER A 196 11.13 -3.49 2.34
CA SER A 196 10.14 -4.56 2.38
C SER A 196 10.22 -5.44 3.64
N HIS A 197 11.28 -5.32 4.43
CA HIS A 197 11.45 -6.01 5.71
C HIS A 197 10.99 -5.18 6.90
N ALA A 198 10.84 -3.86 6.73
CA ALA A 198 10.37 -2.96 7.77
C ALA A 198 8.87 -2.67 7.61
N ARG A 199 8.14 -2.73 8.73
CA ARG A 199 6.70 -2.44 8.75
C ARG A 199 6.45 -0.99 8.36
N TYR A 200 5.65 -0.79 7.32
CA TYR A 200 5.24 0.52 6.79
C TYR A 200 6.42 1.42 6.32
N ALA A 201 7.48 0.82 5.78
CA ALA A 201 8.62 1.59 5.30
C ALA A 201 8.41 2.20 3.91
N GLY A 202 9.01 3.37 3.72
CA GLY A 202 8.72 4.26 2.60
C GLY A 202 7.48 5.11 2.86
N ASP A 203 7.34 6.19 2.10
CA ASP A 203 6.24 7.13 2.29
C ASP A 203 5.60 7.48 0.94
N ILE A 204 4.29 7.29 0.85
CA ILE A 204 3.46 7.77 -0.25
C ILE A 204 2.44 8.69 0.41
N ASP A 205 2.46 9.98 0.04
CA ASP A 205 1.49 10.93 0.56
C ASP A 205 0.06 10.45 0.27
N ASP A 206 -0.84 10.58 1.23
CA ASP A 206 -2.19 10.03 1.15
C ASP A 206 -3.09 10.74 0.15
N HIS A 207 -2.67 11.88 -0.40
CA HIS A 207 -3.35 12.59 -1.47
C HIS A 207 -2.61 12.41 -2.82
N THR A 208 -1.66 11.47 -2.90
CA THR A 208 -0.84 11.25 -4.10
C THR A 208 -1.71 10.87 -5.29
N VAL A 209 -1.70 11.74 -6.30
CA VAL A 209 -2.23 11.46 -7.64
C VAL A 209 -1.13 11.70 -8.67
N VAL A 210 -0.75 10.65 -9.39
CA VAL A 210 0.25 10.75 -10.47
C VAL A 210 -0.45 11.15 -11.75
N SER A 211 0.00 12.23 -12.37
CA SER A 211 -0.57 12.78 -13.59
C SER A 211 0.36 12.55 -14.77
N PHE A 212 -0.22 12.12 -15.88
CA PHE A 212 0.46 11.90 -17.14
C PHE A 212 -0.20 12.70 -18.26
N THR A 213 0.61 13.32 -19.10
CA THR A 213 0.16 14.04 -20.30
C THR A 213 0.78 13.43 -21.54
N GLU A 214 0.08 13.50 -22.66
CA GLU A 214 0.64 13.08 -23.95
C GLU A 214 1.97 13.81 -24.23
N ARG A 215 2.93 13.09 -24.78
CA ARG A 215 4.22 13.63 -25.15
C ARG A 215 4.05 14.70 -26.23
N GLY A 216 4.51 15.92 -25.94
CA GLY A 216 4.33 17.06 -26.83
C GLY A 216 3.03 17.84 -26.62
N ALA A 217 2.26 17.53 -25.56
CA ALA A 217 1.10 18.33 -25.20
C ALA A 217 1.46 19.80 -24.99
N LEU A 218 0.60 20.70 -25.47
CA LEU A 218 0.72 22.13 -25.21
C LEU A 218 0.35 22.44 -23.76
N LEU A 219 1.25 23.12 -23.05
CA LEU A 219 1.06 23.58 -21.66
C LEU A 219 0.68 22.44 -20.68
N PRO A 220 1.50 21.37 -20.56
CA PRO A 220 1.15 20.18 -19.77
C PRO A 220 0.91 20.48 -18.29
N GLY A 221 1.68 21.43 -17.71
CA GLY A 221 1.49 21.86 -16.32
C GLY A 221 0.14 22.56 -16.08
N VAL A 222 -0.30 23.41 -17.01
CA VAL A 222 -1.60 24.11 -16.91
C VAL A 222 -2.75 23.09 -17.00
N ARG A 223 -2.67 22.15 -17.94
CA ARG A 223 -3.68 21.08 -18.06
C ARG A 223 -3.75 20.23 -16.81
N THR A 224 -2.60 19.87 -16.24
CA THR A 224 -2.52 19.08 -15.00
C THR A 224 -3.15 19.85 -13.83
N ALA A 225 -2.84 21.14 -13.68
CA ALA A 225 -3.44 21.98 -12.64
C ALA A 225 -4.97 22.11 -12.79
N LEU A 226 -5.45 22.31 -14.01
CA LEU A 226 -6.90 22.39 -14.29
C LEU A 226 -7.60 21.04 -14.06
N ALA A 227 -6.99 19.93 -14.46
CA ALA A 227 -7.53 18.60 -14.16
C ALA A 227 -7.59 18.37 -12.64
N GLY A 228 -6.54 18.79 -11.92
CA GLY A 228 -6.46 18.89 -10.47
C GLY A 228 -7.69 19.56 -9.85
N LEU A 229 -7.95 20.80 -10.31
CA LEU A 229 -9.03 21.64 -9.82
C LEU A 229 -10.42 21.08 -10.16
N VAL A 230 -10.60 20.49 -11.34
CA VAL A 230 -11.88 19.92 -11.76
C VAL A 230 -12.26 18.69 -10.94
N ASP A 231 -11.31 17.84 -10.54
CA ASP A 231 -11.66 16.69 -9.69
C ASP A 231 -11.96 17.06 -8.23
N TRP A 232 -11.62 18.29 -7.82
CA TRP A 232 -12.00 18.81 -6.50
C TRP A 232 -13.42 19.41 -6.48
N LEU A 233 -13.96 19.81 -7.65
CA LEU A 233 -15.28 20.42 -7.81
C LEU A 233 -16.38 19.36 -7.97
#